data_AF-A0A0S7Y274-F1
#
_entry.id   AF-A0A0S7Y274-F1
#
_cell.length_a   1.000
_cell.length_b   1.000
_cell.length_c   1.000
_cell.angle_alpha   90.00
_cell.angle_beta   90.00
_cell.angle_gamma   90.00
#
_symmetry.space_group_name_H-M   'P 1'
#
loop_
_entity.id
_entity.type
_entity.pdbx_description
1 polymer ?
#
loop_
_entity_poly.entity_id
_entity_poly.type
_entity_poly.pdbx_seq_one_letter_code
_entity_poly.pdbx_strand_id
1 'polypeptide(L)'
;MENEEKKNPDGEQKEQGPTFRHYQDIVDHAHKEVEWVRSAYKWLGSLLTIIIIAGLGLGLWFSYKSIRDFKDEIRSEVGRVRKQVESQIDEEFKKENIRLLVQKKAEERIDDIADQLIEQKIEENISPKIETTESKLKAVDVELTKANQKLTALSEFTLTLMAAQNDDRLAFNQLISWVNDKSFAYRRLAGDAIVKIRTYYGGALSPGYINVDWEQKNIDPSKLTLSDLRKTYAELPSAYHAYLVNYISKRTDIPRKDKMQFFIDVLKDEEEGSLTATHYAGGFFAKEANLKWSPFVIKPLLEWWVKSKDSIE
;
A
#
# COMPACT_ATOMS: atom_id res chain seq x y z
N MET A 1 2.41 -13.10 77.39
CA MET A 1 1.66 -13.90 76.40
C MET A 1 1.85 -13.20 75.07
N GLU A 2 2.97 -13.54 74.42
CA GLU A 2 3.35 -13.11 73.09
C GLU A 2 2.44 -13.79 72.06
N ASN A 3 1.99 -13.03 71.05
CA ASN A 3 1.28 -13.55 69.90
C ASN A 3 2.15 -13.28 68.67
N GLU A 4 2.85 -14.31 68.22
CA GLU A 4 3.70 -14.30 67.03
C GLU A 4 2.84 -14.28 65.76
N GLU A 5 2.97 -13.19 65.01
CA GLU A 5 2.37 -13.00 63.69
C GLU A 5 3.22 -13.72 62.64
N LYS A 6 2.72 -14.88 62.18
CA LYS A 6 3.37 -15.73 61.17
C LYS A 6 3.40 -15.04 59.80
N LYS A 7 4.59 -14.65 59.35
CA LYS A 7 4.89 -14.40 57.93
C LYS A 7 4.71 -15.69 57.13
N ASN A 8 3.82 -15.65 56.14
CA ASN A 8 3.67 -16.70 55.15
C ASN A 8 4.69 -16.47 54.02
N PRO A 9 5.62 -17.40 53.75
CA PRO A 9 6.59 -17.25 52.67
C PRO A 9 6.06 -17.87 51.37
N ASP A 10 6.56 -17.33 50.26
CA ASP A 10 6.73 -17.97 48.96
C ASP A 10 5.46 -18.36 48.19
N GLY A 11 5.03 -17.42 47.34
CA GLY A 11 4.20 -17.73 46.17
C GLY A 11 4.99 -18.60 45.21
N GLU A 12 4.62 -19.88 45.13
CA GLU A 12 5.04 -20.81 44.10
C GLU A 12 4.75 -20.23 42.70
N GLN A 13 5.79 -19.70 42.06
CA GLN A 13 5.80 -19.49 40.62
C GLN A 13 5.78 -20.87 39.96
N LYS A 14 4.59 -21.32 39.57
CA LYS A 14 4.41 -22.52 38.74
C LYS A 14 5.33 -22.39 37.53
N GLU A 15 6.33 -23.27 37.44
CA GLU A 15 7.21 -23.36 36.29
C GLU A 15 6.36 -23.51 35.03
N GLN A 16 6.27 -22.43 34.26
CA GLN A 16 5.67 -22.44 32.94
C GLN A 16 6.48 -23.41 32.10
N GLY A 17 5.81 -24.49 31.65
CA GLY A 17 6.45 -25.58 30.92
C GLY A 17 7.24 -25.08 29.70
N PRO A 18 8.23 -25.86 29.23
CA PRO A 18 9.20 -25.47 28.20
C PRO A 18 8.55 -24.97 26.88
N THR A 19 7.30 -25.34 26.62
CA THR A 19 6.50 -24.87 25.49
C THR A 19 6.08 -23.41 25.59
N PHE A 20 5.76 -22.89 26.77
CA PHE A 20 5.31 -21.50 26.92
C PHE A 20 6.45 -20.50 26.69
N ARG A 21 7.65 -20.83 27.18
CA ARG A 21 8.88 -20.05 26.90
C ARG A 21 9.18 -19.99 25.40
N HIS A 22 8.98 -21.10 24.69
CA HIS A 22 9.19 -21.15 23.24
C HIS A 22 8.22 -20.24 22.46
N TYR A 23 6.95 -20.15 22.89
CA TYR A 23 6.00 -19.22 22.29
C TYR A 23 6.33 -17.75 22.59
N GLN A 24 6.77 -17.44 23.81
CA GLN A 24 7.23 -16.08 24.14
C GLN A 24 8.43 -15.68 23.29
N ASP A 25 9.41 -16.57 23.12
CA ASP A 25 10.58 -16.30 22.27
C ASP A 25 10.20 -16.02 20.80
N ILE A 26 9.22 -16.75 20.25
CA ILE A 26 8.74 -16.52 18.88
C ILE A 26 8.02 -15.17 18.75
N VAL A 27 7.16 -14.82 19.72
CA VAL A 27 6.42 -13.56 19.72
C VAL A 27 7.37 -12.37 19.89
N ASP A 28 8.34 -12.47 20.79
CA ASP A 28 9.35 -11.44 21.02
C ASP A 28 10.23 -11.26 19.78
N HIS A 29 10.56 -12.35 19.08
CA HIS A 29 11.30 -12.28 17.81
C HIS A 29 10.49 -11.55 16.73
N ALA A 30 9.20 -11.89 16.59
CA ALA A 30 8.32 -11.25 15.61
C ALA A 30 8.12 -9.75 15.90
N HIS A 31 7.98 -9.36 17.18
CA HIS A 31 7.90 -7.95 17.57
C HIS A 31 9.19 -7.19 17.21
N LYS A 32 10.34 -7.81 17.44
CA LYS A 32 11.64 -7.23 17.10
C LYS A 32 11.83 -7.03 15.60
N GLU A 33 11.37 -7.98 14.78
CA GLU A 33 11.40 -7.84 13.31
C GLU A 33 10.48 -6.71 12.83
N VAL A 34 9.27 -6.61 13.38
CA VAL A 34 8.31 -5.54 13.03
C VAL A 34 8.83 -4.15 13.43
N GLU A 35 9.45 -4.03 14.60
CA GLU A 35 10.09 -2.77 15.03
C GLU A 35 11.26 -2.39 14.13
N TRP A 36 12.08 -3.36 13.73
CA TRP A 36 13.20 -3.12 12.81
C TRP A 36 12.72 -2.61 11.45
N VAL A 37 11.68 -3.23 10.89
CA VAL A 37 11.07 -2.79 9.61
C VAL A 37 10.50 -1.37 9.73
N ARG A 38 9.77 -1.06 10.80
CA ARG A 38 9.26 0.31 11.05
C ARG A 38 10.39 1.33 11.18
N SER A 39 11.48 0.95 11.82
CA SER A 39 12.67 1.81 11.95
C SER A 39 13.33 2.07 10.59
N ALA A 40 13.46 1.03 9.75
CA ALA A 40 13.98 1.16 8.39
C ALA A 40 13.14 2.09 7.51
N TYR A 41 11.80 2.02 7.59
CA TYR A 41 10.90 2.93 6.86
C TYR A 41 11.02 4.39 7.34
N LYS A 42 11.16 4.63 8.65
CA LYS A 42 11.40 5.98 9.19
C LYS A 42 12.74 6.55 8.72
N TRP A 43 13.77 5.71 8.64
CA TRP A 43 15.10 6.11 8.16
C TRP A 43 15.08 6.44 6.65
N LEU A 44 14.42 5.61 5.84
CA LEU A 44 14.22 5.85 4.40
C LEU A 44 13.43 7.13 4.11
N GLY A 45 12.33 7.37 4.84
CA GLY A 45 11.55 8.60 4.72
C GLY A 45 12.36 9.85 5.08
N SER A 46 13.21 9.77 6.12
CA SER A 46 14.10 10.87 6.52
C SER A 46 15.17 11.15 5.45
N LEU A 47 15.75 10.10 4.86
CA LEU A 47 16.73 10.22 3.77
C LEU A 47 16.13 10.89 2.53
N LEU A 48 14.93 10.49 2.10
CA LEU A 48 14.22 11.10 0.97
C LEU A 48 13.96 12.58 1.20
N THR A 49 13.56 12.96 2.41
CA THR A 49 13.30 14.36 2.77
C THR A 49 14.59 15.19 2.70
N ILE A 50 15.72 14.66 3.17
CA ILE A 50 17.04 15.31 3.09
C ILE A 50 17.48 15.47 1.62
N ILE A 51 17.28 14.46 0.78
CA ILE A 51 17.62 14.53 -0.65
C ILE A 51 16.81 15.61 -1.37
N ILE A 52 15.51 15.74 -1.07
CA ILE A 52 14.64 16.77 -1.65
C ILE A 52 15.06 18.16 -1.18
N ILE A 53 15.32 18.35 0.12
CA ILE A 53 15.77 19.64 0.68
C ILE A 53 17.15 20.02 0.12
N ALA A 54 18.08 19.06 0.01
CA ALA A 54 19.40 19.28 -0.57
C ALA A 54 19.32 19.58 -2.08
N GLY A 55 18.43 18.91 -2.82
CA GLY A 55 18.19 19.17 -4.23
C GLY A 55 17.62 20.57 -4.50
N LEU A 56 16.64 21.00 -3.69
CA LEU A 56 16.08 22.36 -3.76
C LEU A 56 17.11 23.42 -3.34
N GLY A 57 17.88 23.16 -2.29
CA GLY A 57 18.94 24.05 -1.82
C GLY A 57 20.08 24.22 -2.83
N LEU A 58 20.52 23.13 -3.46
CA LEU A 58 21.53 23.17 -4.52
C LEU A 58 21.01 23.86 -5.78
N GLY A 59 19.74 23.64 -6.16
CA GLY A 59 19.11 24.33 -7.29
C GLY A 59 19.02 25.85 -7.10
N LEU A 60 18.64 26.30 -5.90
CA LEU A 60 18.60 27.72 -5.54
C LEU A 60 20.01 28.33 -5.46
N TRP A 61 20.98 27.60 -4.92
CA TRP A 61 22.38 28.06 -4.82
C TRP A 61 23.04 28.18 -6.21
N PHE A 62 22.81 27.23 -7.11
CA PHE A 62 23.34 27.27 -8.48
C PHE A 62 22.72 28.42 -9.29
N SER A 63 21.42 28.68 -9.11
CA SER A 63 20.72 29.79 -9.74
C SER A 63 21.23 31.14 -9.22
N TYR A 64 21.43 31.28 -7.90
CA TYR A 64 21.96 32.51 -7.30
C TYR A 64 23.41 32.79 -7.71
N LYS A 65 24.27 31.76 -7.74
CA LYS A 65 25.67 31.90 -8.15
C LYS A 65 25.78 32.28 -9.63
N SER A 66 25.02 31.62 -10.51
CA SER A 66 25.03 31.91 -11.95
C SER A 66 24.53 33.32 -12.28
N ILE A 67 23.54 33.85 -11.52
CA ILE A 67 23.04 35.22 -11.71
C ILE A 67 24.04 36.27 -11.20
N ARG A 68 24.75 35.97 -10.11
CA ARG A 68 25.74 36.91 -9.54
C ARG A 68 27.00 36.98 -10.41
N ASP A 69 27.53 35.83 -10.84
CA ASP A 69 28.69 35.76 -11.72
C ASP A 69 28.40 36.47 -13.05
N PHE A 70 27.18 36.30 -13.61
CA PHE A 70 26.72 37.01 -14.81
C PHE A 70 26.62 38.54 -14.61
N LYS A 71 26.15 39.00 -13.45
CA LYS A 71 26.01 40.43 -13.12
C LYS A 71 27.37 41.10 -12.91
N ASP A 72 28.33 40.38 -12.34
CA ASP A 72 29.69 40.86 -12.12
C ASP A 72 30.50 40.88 -13.44
N GLU A 73 30.30 39.89 -14.32
CA GLU A 73 30.92 39.85 -15.65
C GLU A 73 30.40 40.98 -16.56
N ILE A 74 29.08 41.21 -16.60
CA ILE A 74 28.48 42.34 -17.35
C ILE A 74 28.94 43.69 -16.81
N ARG A 75 29.00 43.89 -15.48
CA ARG A 75 29.54 45.13 -14.90
C ARG A 75 30.99 45.36 -15.27
N SER A 76 31.80 44.31 -15.34
CA SER A 76 33.20 44.41 -15.71
C SER A 76 33.37 44.78 -17.19
N GLU A 77 32.51 44.25 -18.07
CA GLU A 77 32.56 44.46 -19.51
C GLU A 77 32.01 45.84 -19.90
N VAL A 78 30.91 46.28 -19.29
CA VAL A 78 30.38 47.66 -19.38
C VAL A 78 31.39 48.67 -18.84
N GLY A 79 32.07 48.36 -17.73
CA GLY A 79 33.14 49.20 -17.19
C GLY A 79 34.36 49.32 -18.12
N ARG A 80 34.66 48.26 -18.89
CA ARG A 80 35.73 48.25 -19.89
C ARG A 80 35.38 49.06 -21.13
N VAL A 81 34.16 48.91 -21.65
CA VAL A 81 33.64 49.69 -22.79
C VAL A 81 33.57 51.17 -22.42
N ARG A 82 33.08 51.50 -21.22
CA ARG A 82 33.06 52.89 -20.70
C ARG A 82 34.45 53.53 -20.67
N LYS A 83 35.47 52.81 -20.18
CA LYS A 83 36.86 53.30 -20.17
C LYS A 83 37.46 53.45 -21.56
N GLN A 84 37.17 52.55 -22.49
CA GLN A 84 37.62 52.66 -23.88
C GLN A 84 37.01 53.89 -24.58
N VAL A 85 35.72 54.15 -24.35
CA VAL A 85 35.01 55.31 -24.90
C VAL A 85 35.47 56.63 -24.24
N GLU A 86 35.67 56.66 -22.92
CA GLU A 86 36.26 57.83 -22.22
C GLU A 86 37.65 58.20 -22.78
N SER A 87 38.51 57.19 -23.07
CA SER A 87 39.86 57.45 -23.58
C SER A 87 39.89 57.96 -25.03
N GLN A 88 38.87 57.68 -25.85
CA GLN A 88 38.78 58.18 -27.22
C GLN A 88 38.09 59.55 -27.32
N ILE A 89 37.26 59.93 -26.34
CA ILE A 89 36.52 61.19 -26.34
C ILE A 89 37.36 62.37 -25.80
N ASP A 90 38.26 62.12 -24.84
CA ASP A 90 39.11 63.17 -24.25
C ASP A 90 40.20 63.71 -25.19
N GLU A 91 40.57 62.98 -26.25
CA GLU A 91 41.50 63.48 -27.28
C GLU A 91 40.82 64.38 -28.33
N GLU A 92 39.53 64.17 -28.66
CA GLU A 92 38.88 64.89 -29.77
C GLU A 92 38.01 66.10 -29.37
N PHE A 93 37.61 66.27 -28.10
CA PHE A 93 36.57 67.26 -27.75
C PHE A 93 36.94 68.26 -26.64
N LYS A 94 37.79 69.26 -26.97
CA LYS A 94 38.06 70.43 -26.11
C LYS A 94 37.05 71.61 -26.24
N LYS A 95 35.74 71.34 -26.38
CA LYS A 95 34.70 72.40 -26.29
C LYS A 95 33.47 71.92 -25.51
N GLU A 96 33.16 72.64 -24.43
CA GLU A 96 32.19 72.30 -23.37
C GLU A 96 30.76 71.99 -23.84
N ASN A 97 30.27 72.60 -24.91
CA ASN A 97 28.91 72.37 -25.42
C ASN A 97 28.75 71.10 -26.26
N ILE A 98 29.83 70.58 -26.87
CA ILE A 98 29.75 69.34 -27.66
C ILE A 98 29.83 68.11 -26.73
N ARG A 99 30.49 68.27 -25.57
CA ARG A 99 30.64 67.22 -24.56
C ARG A 99 29.29 66.71 -24.04
N LEU A 100 28.36 67.61 -23.69
CA LEU A 100 27.03 67.23 -23.19
C LEU A 100 26.14 66.55 -24.26
N LEU A 101 26.23 67.01 -25.51
CA LEU A 101 25.40 66.49 -26.61
C LEU A 101 25.91 65.13 -27.12
N VAL A 102 27.23 64.95 -27.18
CA VAL A 102 27.87 63.66 -27.52
C VAL A 102 27.73 62.67 -26.38
N GLN A 103 27.92 63.09 -25.12
CA GLN A 103 27.73 62.20 -23.97
C GLN A 103 26.29 61.71 -23.89
N LYS A 104 25.29 62.58 -24.05
CA LYS A 104 23.89 62.18 -24.05
C LYS A 104 23.53 61.25 -25.21
N LYS A 105 24.00 61.54 -26.44
CA LYS A 105 23.78 60.64 -27.60
C LYS A 105 24.57 59.33 -27.52
N ALA A 106 25.74 59.35 -26.89
CA ALA A 106 26.54 58.15 -26.65
C ALA A 106 25.91 57.29 -25.56
N GLU A 107 25.39 57.88 -24.47
CA GLU A 107 24.57 57.18 -23.47
C GLU A 107 23.33 56.56 -24.11
N GLU A 108 22.54 57.33 -24.86
CA GLU A 108 21.35 56.81 -25.57
C GLU A 108 21.71 55.64 -26.52
N ARG A 109 22.80 55.73 -27.30
CA ARG A 109 23.22 54.62 -28.17
C ARG A 109 23.83 53.44 -27.43
N ILE A 110 24.52 53.67 -26.32
CA ILE A 110 25.09 52.60 -25.50
C ILE A 110 23.96 51.84 -24.83
N ASP A 111 22.93 52.53 -24.35
CA ASP A 111 21.73 51.91 -23.78
C ASP A 111 20.99 51.09 -24.85
N ASP A 112 20.74 51.64 -26.05
CA ASP A 112 20.08 50.90 -27.15
C ASP A 112 20.88 49.65 -27.59
N ILE A 113 22.21 49.76 -27.71
CA ILE A 113 23.08 48.63 -28.12
C ILE A 113 23.21 47.60 -26.98
N ALA A 114 23.29 48.06 -25.73
CA ALA A 114 23.33 47.18 -24.57
C ALA A 114 22.03 46.41 -24.43
N ASP A 115 20.88 47.07 -24.60
CA ASP A 115 19.56 46.43 -24.55
C ASP A 115 19.41 45.39 -25.66
N GLN A 116 19.83 45.70 -26.90
CA GLN A 116 19.84 44.71 -27.99
C GLN A 116 20.77 43.52 -27.72
N LEU A 117 21.98 43.75 -27.21
CA LEU A 117 22.91 42.69 -26.84
C LEU A 117 22.38 41.82 -25.68
N ILE A 118 21.68 42.44 -24.74
CA ILE A 118 21.03 41.74 -23.62
C ILE A 118 19.86 40.90 -24.15
N GLU A 119 18.95 41.46 -24.96
CA GLU A 119 17.86 40.71 -25.58
C GLU A 119 18.37 39.54 -26.41
N GLN A 120 19.37 39.78 -27.27
CA GLN A 120 19.96 38.73 -28.09
C GLN A 120 20.61 37.63 -27.24
N LYS A 121 21.36 37.98 -26.19
CA LYS A 121 21.94 36.97 -25.29
C LYS A 121 20.89 36.23 -24.47
N ILE A 122 19.80 36.88 -24.06
CA ILE A 122 18.65 36.23 -23.40
C ILE A 122 18.03 35.21 -24.36
N GLU A 123 17.76 35.61 -25.60
CA GLU A 123 17.11 34.74 -26.57
C GLU A 123 18.01 33.57 -27.01
N GLU A 124 19.30 33.81 -27.25
CA GLU A 124 20.24 32.78 -27.66
C GLU A 124 20.63 31.82 -26.54
N ASN A 125 20.74 32.28 -25.29
CA ASN A 125 21.34 31.49 -24.21
C ASN A 125 20.38 31.16 -23.05
N ILE A 126 19.36 31.97 -22.81
CA ILE A 126 18.44 31.80 -21.67
C ILE A 126 17.16 31.11 -22.12
N SER A 127 16.49 31.58 -23.17
CA SER A 127 15.27 30.96 -23.72
C SER A 127 15.39 29.45 -23.97
N PRO A 128 16.41 28.93 -24.70
CA PRO A 128 16.52 27.49 -24.93
C PRO A 128 16.82 26.70 -23.66
N LYS A 129 17.47 27.31 -22.65
CA LYS A 129 17.68 26.68 -21.33
C LYS A 129 16.39 26.62 -20.52
N ILE A 130 15.54 27.65 -20.61
CA ILE A 130 14.21 27.65 -20.01
C ILE A 130 13.38 26.53 -20.64
N GLU A 131 13.29 26.48 -21.97
CA GLU A 131 12.54 25.42 -22.69
C GLU A 131 13.06 24.02 -22.37
N THR A 132 14.38 23.83 -22.31
CA THR A 132 15.00 22.56 -21.92
C THR A 132 14.63 22.18 -20.49
N THR A 133 14.64 23.15 -19.58
CA THR A 133 14.29 22.93 -18.17
C THR A 133 12.81 22.58 -18.02
N GLU A 134 11.92 23.29 -18.72
CA GLU A 134 10.49 23.00 -18.74
C GLU A 134 10.18 21.62 -19.33
N SER A 135 10.85 21.23 -20.41
CA SER A 135 10.71 19.91 -21.01
C SER A 135 11.16 18.79 -20.05
N LYS A 136 12.31 18.97 -19.38
CA LYS A 136 12.78 18.05 -18.35
C LYS A 136 11.81 17.98 -17.16
N LEU A 137 11.26 19.11 -16.74
CA LEU A 137 10.30 19.17 -15.64
C LEU A 137 9.01 18.40 -15.98
N LYS A 138 8.49 18.56 -17.20
CA LYS A 138 7.34 17.79 -17.70
C LYS A 138 7.63 16.28 -17.75
N ALA A 139 8.83 15.89 -18.19
CA ALA A 139 9.22 14.48 -18.21
C ALA A 139 9.29 13.89 -16.80
N VAL A 140 9.82 14.64 -15.83
CA VAL A 140 9.86 14.22 -14.41
C VAL A 140 8.45 14.07 -13.85
N ASP A 141 7.54 14.99 -14.14
CA ASP A 141 6.14 14.94 -13.67
C ASP A 141 5.40 13.69 -14.21
N VAL A 142 5.62 13.35 -15.48
CA VAL A 142 5.09 12.13 -16.09
C VAL A 142 5.64 10.87 -15.40
N GLU A 143 6.95 10.81 -15.15
CA GLU A 143 7.56 9.66 -14.47
C GLU A 143 7.12 9.55 -13.00
N LEU A 144 6.96 10.68 -12.30
CA LEU A 144 6.43 10.73 -10.94
C LEU A 144 4.99 10.21 -10.88
N THR A 145 4.15 10.61 -11.84
CA THR A 145 2.77 10.12 -11.95
C THR A 145 2.74 8.60 -12.17
N LYS A 146 3.57 8.07 -13.08
CA LYS A 146 3.70 6.63 -13.30
C LYS A 146 4.20 5.88 -12.05
N ALA A 147 5.17 6.44 -11.34
CA ALA A 147 5.71 5.85 -10.12
C ALA A 147 4.65 5.79 -9.02
N ASN A 148 3.87 6.85 -8.84
CA ASN A 148 2.76 6.90 -7.88
C ASN A 148 1.69 5.86 -8.22
N GLN A 149 1.29 5.75 -9.50
CA GLN A 149 0.33 4.72 -9.93
C GLN A 149 0.81 3.30 -9.64
N LYS A 150 2.09 3.01 -9.91
CA LYS A 150 2.70 1.69 -9.59
C LYS A 150 2.72 1.43 -8.08
N LEU A 151 3.08 2.43 -7.28
CA LEU A 151 3.13 2.30 -5.82
C LEU A 151 1.73 2.05 -5.23
N THR A 152 0.72 2.77 -5.70
CA THR A 152 -0.67 2.57 -5.30
C THR A 152 -1.14 1.15 -5.65
N ALA A 153 -0.94 0.72 -6.89
CA ALA A 153 -1.32 -0.63 -7.32
C ALA A 153 -0.60 -1.73 -6.54
N LEU A 154 0.68 -1.54 -6.19
CA LEU A 154 1.43 -2.48 -5.36
C LEU A 154 0.88 -2.53 -3.94
N SER A 155 0.60 -1.38 -3.33
CA SER A 155 0.03 -1.30 -1.98
C SER A 155 -1.33 -1.97 -1.91
N GLU A 156 -2.21 -1.70 -2.87
CA GLU A 156 -3.53 -2.33 -2.97
C GLU A 156 -3.41 -3.86 -3.12
N PHE A 157 -2.50 -4.31 -3.99
CA PHE A 157 -2.20 -5.73 -4.16
C PHE A 157 -1.73 -6.38 -2.84
N THR A 158 -0.77 -5.77 -2.15
CA THR A 158 -0.22 -6.32 -0.90
C THR A 158 -1.27 -6.37 0.21
N LEU A 159 -2.07 -5.32 0.40
CA LEU A 159 -3.14 -5.30 1.41
C LEU A 159 -4.20 -6.37 1.13
N THR A 160 -4.61 -6.49 -0.13
CA THR A 160 -5.58 -7.52 -0.57
C THR A 160 -5.02 -8.93 -0.38
N LEU A 161 -3.74 -9.15 -0.70
CA LEU A 161 -3.06 -10.41 -0.47
C LEU A 161 -3.04 -10.77 1.03
N MET A 162 -2.66 -9.83 1.89
CA MET A 162 -2.61 -10.04 3.34
C MET A 162 -4.00 -10.33 3.93
N ALA A 163 -5.04 -9.62 3.47
CA ALA A 163 -6.42 -9.88 3.87
C ALA A 163 -6.86 -11.29 3.42
N ALA A 164 -6.64 -11.65 2.15
CA ALA A 164 -7.00 -12.96 1.62
C ALA A 164 -6.25 -14.13 2.31
N GLN A 165 -5.02 -13.90 2.76
CA GLN A 165 -4.26 -14.85 3.58
C GLN A 165 -4.79 -14.97 5.01
N ASN A 166 -5.51 -13.95 5.51
CA ASN A 166 -6.14 -13.92 6.82
C ASN A 166 -7.66 -14.13 6.71
N ASP A 167 -8.07 -15.10 5.89
CA ASP A 167 -9.44 -15.59 5.83
C ASP A 167 -10.50 -14.67 5.19
N ASP A 168 -10.08 -13.55 4.60
CA ASP A 168 -10.98 -12.62 3.91
C ASP A 168 -11.37 -13.13 2.51
N ARG A 169 -12.64 -13.53 2.35
CA ARG A 169 -13.17 -14.02 1.08
C ARG A 169 -13.27 -12.93 0.02
N LEU A 170 -13.65 -11.71 0.38
CA LEU A 170 -13.81 -10.60 -0.58
C LEU A 170 -12.46 -10.25 -1.20
N ALA A 171 -11.42 -10.15 -0.37
CA ALA A 171 -10.06 -9.95 -0.82
C ALA A 171 -9.58 -11.10 -1.73
N PHE A 172 -9.92 -12.35 -1.40
CA PHE A 172 -9.61 -13.49 -2.27
C PHE A 172 -10.32 -13.41 -3.62
N ASN A 173 -11.60 -13.00 -3.65
CA ASN A 173 -12.34 -12.77 -4.88
C ASN A 173 -11.73 -11.63 -5.72
N GLN A 174 -11.21 -10.59 -5.08
CA GLN A 174 -10.47 -9.53 -5.76
C GLN A 174 -9.18 -10.04 -6.41
N LEU A 175 -8.46 -10.97 -5.76
CA LEU A 175 -7.32 -11.63 -6.42
C LEU A 175 -7.78 -12.38 -7.68
N ILE A 176 -8.93 -13.06 -7.64
CA ILE A 176 -9.49 -13.76 -8.81
C ILE A 176 -9.84 -12.77 -9.93
N SER A 177 -10.43 -11.62 -9.60
CA SER A 177 -10.77 -10.59 -10.60
C SER A 177 -9.52 -10.04 -11.28
N TRP A 178 -8.46 -9.75 -10.51
CA TRP A 178 -7.17 -9.31 -11.02
C TRP A 178 -6.45 -10.33 -11.91
N VAL A 179 -6.65 -11.63 -11.69
CA VAL A 179 -6.14 -12.67 -12.61
C VAL A 179 -6.83 -12.63 -13.97
N ASN A 180 -8.08 -12.19 -14.01
CA ASN A 180 -8.86 -12.08 -15.25
C ASN A 180 -8.66 -10.73 -15.95
N ASP A 181 -8.21 -9.70 -15.23
CA ASP A 181 -7.85 -8.41 -15.79
C ASP A 181 -6.47 -8.46 -16.48
N LYS A 182 -6.47 -8.31 -17.81
CA LYS A 182 -5.24 -8.31 -18.63
C LYS A 182 -4.38 -7.07 -18.42
N SER A 183 -4.97 -5.98 -17.92
CA SER A 183 -4.30 -4.70 -17.71
C SER A 183 -3.64 -4.58 -16.34
N PHE A 184 -4.01 -5.47 -15.40
CA PHE A 184 -3.48 -5.42 -14.05
C PHE A 184 -1.99 -5.82 -14.00
N ALA A 185 -1.16 -4.90 -13.50
CA ALA A 185 0.30 -5.04 -13.52
C ALA A 185 0.80 -6.29 -12.76
N TYR A 186 0.08 -6.71 -11.70
CA TYR A 186 0.46 -7.83 -10.84
C TYR A 186 -0.37 -9.10 -11.09
N ARG A 187 -1.02 -9.22 -12.26
CA ARG A 187 -1.87 -10.35 -12.65
C ARG A 187 -1.24 -11.73 -12.38
N ARG A 188 0.03 -11.91 -12.75
CA ARG A 188 0.75 -13.18 -12.53
C ARG A 188 0.92 -13.48 -11.03
N LEU A 189 1.30 -12.49 -10.24
CA LEU A 189 1.48 -12.64 -8.79
C LEU A 189 0.15 -12.96 -8.09
N ALA A 190 -0.96 -12.34 -8.53
CA ALA A 190 -2.29 -12.69 -8.06
C ALA A 190 -2.64 -14.16 -8.34
N GLY A 191 -2.28 -14.67 -9.53
CA GLY A 191 -2.46 -16.09 -9.87
C GLY A 191 -1.67 -17.03 -8.96
N ASP A 192 -0.39 -16.73 -8.74
CA ASP A 192 0.47 -17.51 -7.84
C ASP A 192 -0.03 -17.46 -6.39
N ALA A 193 -0.52 -16.31 -5.94
CA ALA A 193 -1.13 -16.13 -4.62
C ALA A 193 -2.39 -16.99 -4.43
N ILE A 194 -3.30 -17.00 -5.42
CA ILE A 194 -4.52 -17.82 -5.36
C ILE A 194 -4.17 -19.30 -5.21
N VAL A 195 -3.19 -19.80 -5.97
CA VAL A 195 -2.75 -21.20 -5.87
C VAL A 195 -2.22 -21.51 -4.48
N LYS A 196 -1.36 -20.64 -3.91
CA LYS A 196 -0.82 -20.81 -2.56
C LYS A 196 -1.92 -20.80 -1.50
N ILE A 197 -2.83 -19.82 -1.56
CA ILE A 197 -3.95 -19.69 -0.63
C ILE A 197 -4.85 -20.94 -0.71
N ARG A 198 -5.25 -21.37 -1.91
CA ARG A 198 -6.04 -22.60 -2.10
C ARG A 198 -5.33 -23.84 -1.58
N THR A 199 -4.02 -23.91 -1.72
CA THR A 199 -3.22 -25.04 -1.22
C THR A 199 -3.17 -25.03 0.31
N TYR A 200 -2.99 -23.86 0.92
CA TYR A 200 -3.02 -23.67 2.36
C TYR A 200 -4.36 -24.09 2.96
N TYR A 201 -5.46 -23.55 2.43
CA TYR A 201 -6.81 -23.89 2.90
C TYR A 201 -7.28 -25.28 2.46
N GLY A 202 -6.73 -25.81 1.37
CA GLY A 202 -7.02 -27.15 0.86
C GLY A 202 -6.23 -28.28 1.53
N GLY A 203 -5.24 -27.95 2.35
CA GLY A 203 -4.59 -28.91 3.24
C GLY A 203 -5.60 -29.47 4.24
N ALA A 204 -5.21 -30.50 5.00
CA ALA A 204 -5.98 -30.96 6.14
C ALA A 204 -5.97 -29.88 7.23
N LEU A 205 -6.76 -28.83 7.04
CA LEU A 205 -7.14 -27.93 8.11
C LEU A 205 -7.89 -28.81 9.10
N SER A 206 -7.20 -29.24 10.14
CA SER A 206 -7.90 -29.51 11.38
C SER A 206 -8.48 -28.16 11.76
N PRO A 207 -9.81 -28.03 11.93
CA PRO A 207 -10.32 -26.89 12.67
C PRO A 207 -9.48 -26.86 13.94
N GLY A 208 -8.79 -25.76 14.20
CA GLY A 208 -7.98 -25.62 15.41
C GLY A 208 -8.86 -25.85 16.64
N TYR A 209 -8.30 -25.85 17.83
CA TYR A 209 -9.07 -26.00 19.07
C TYR A 209 -10.02 -24.81 19.38
N ILE A 210 -10.28 -23.91 18.43
CA ILE A 210 -11.20 -22.80 18.63
C ILE A 210 -12.63 -23.36 18.60
N ASN A 211 -13.19 -23.60 19.78
CA ASN A 211 -14.58 -23.98 19.93
C ASN A 211 -15.46 -22.73 19.87
N VAL A 212 -16.68 -22.84 19.35
CA VAL A 212 -17.70 -21.83 19.62
C VAL A 212 -17.97 -21.89 21.12
N ASP A 213 -18.01 -20.74 21.78
CA ASP A 213 -18.05 -20.64 23.24
C ASP A 213 -19.44 -20.94 23.81
N TRP A 214 -19.88 -22.17 23.61
CA TRP A 214 -21.17 -22.66 24.08
C TRP A 214 -21.22 -22.73 25.60
N GLU A 215 -20.08 -23.09 26.24
CA GLU A 215 -19.96 -23.30 27.67
C GLU A 215 -20.10 -22.00 28.47
N GLN A 216 -19.44 -20.91 28.07
CA GLN A 216 -19.58 -19.63 28.77
C GLN A 216 -21.02 -19.08 28.70
N LYS A 217 -21.77 -19.45 27.66
CA LYS A 217 -23.17 -19.06 27.50
C LYS A 217 -24.15 -20.04 28.14
N ASN A 218 -23.68 -21.14 28.74
CA ASN A 218 -24.51 -22.23 29.27
C ASN A 218 -25.52 -22.74 28.22
N ILE A 219 -25.11 -22.79 26.96
CA ILE A 219 -25.92 -23.26 25.83
C ILE A 219 -25.50 -24.69 25.51
N ASP A 220 -26.47 -25.60 25.44
CA ASP A 220 -26.26 -26.94 24.91
C ASP A 220 -26.44 -26.91 23.38
N PRO A 221 -25.37 -26.94 22.57
CA PRO A 221 -25.49 -26.79 21.13
C PRO A 221 -26.25 -27.96 20.49
N SER A 222 -26.28 -29.14 21.13
CA SER A 222 -27.01 -30.32 20.62
C SER A 222 -28.52 -30.13 20.59
N LYS A 223 -29.05 -29.21 21.41
CA LYS A 223 -30.48 -28.87 21.47
C LYS A 223 -30.90 -27.76 20.51
N LEU A 224 -29.93 -27.07 19.90
CA LEU A 224 -30.22 -26.01 18.93
C LEU A 224 -30.78 -26.58 17.63
N THR A 225 -31.80 -25.94 17.10
CA THR A 225 -32.34 -26.23 15.76
C THR A 225 -31.41 -25.65 14.69
N LEU A 226 -31.56 -26.08 13.42
CA LEU A 226 -30.80 -25.47 12.33
C LEU A 226 -31.09 -23.96 12.20
N SER A 227 -32.31 -23.52 12.51
CA SER A 227 -32.65 -22.09 12.49
C SER A 227 -31.85 -21.30 13.54
N ASP A 228 -31.72 -21.85 14.75
CA ASP A 228 -30.92 -21.23 15.82
C ASP A 228 -29.43 -21.18 15.45
N LEU A 229 -28.94 -22.26 14.82
CA LEU A 229 -27.56 -22.33 14.34
C LEU A 229 -27.31 -21.33 13.20
N ARG A 230 -28.26 -21.11 12.29
CA ARG A 230 -28.17 -20.07 11.25
C ARG A 230 -28.10 -18.66 11.85
N LYS A 231 -28.93 -18.39 12.86
CA LYS A 231 -28.87 -17.12 13.58
C LYS A 231 -27.51 -16.94 14.27
N THR A 232 -27.04 -18.00 14.92
CA THR A 232 -25.71 -18.00 15.55
C THR A 232 -24.61 -17.74 14.52
N TYR A 233 -24.70 -18.31 13.32
CA TYR A 233 -23.74 -18.06 12.24
C TYR A 233 -23.68 -16.57 11.88
N ALA A 234 -24.82 -15.92 11.68
CA ALA A 234 -24.86 -14.50 11.31
C ALA A 234 -24.37 -13.54 12.42
N GLU A 235 -24.40 -13.98 13.68
CA GLU A 235 -23.96 -13.18 14.83
C GLU A 235 -22.51 -13.45 15.25
N LEU A 236 -21.91 -14.52 14.74
CA LEU A 236 -20.54 -14.90 15.10
C LEU A 236 -19.52 -14.05 14.34
N PRO A 237 -18.34 -13.77 14.93
CA PRO A 237 -17.22 -13.26 14.15
C PRO A 237 -16.79 -14.27 13.09
N SER A 238 -16.33 -13.80 11.93
CA SER A 238 -15.96 -14.62 10.77
C SER A 238 -14.98 -15.76 11.11
N ALA A 239 -14.05 -15.53 12.04
CA ALA A 239 -13.11 -16.53 12.55
C ALA A 239 -13.77 -17.80 13.12
N TYR A 240 -15.04 -17.72 13.54
CA TYR A 240 -15.80 -18.84 14.10
C TYR A 240 -16.69 -19.56 13.07
N HIS A 241 -16.90 -18.98 11.89
CA HIS A 241 -17.85 -19.49 10.90
C HIS A 241 -17.53 -20.92 10.47
N ALA A 242 -16.25 -21.23 10.23
CA ALA A 242 -15.81 -22.56 9.82
C ALA A 242 -16.13 -23.65 10.85
N TYR A 243 -16.02 -23.31 12.14
CA TYR A 243 -16.31 -24.25 13.23
C TYR A 243 -17.78 -24.60 13.28
N LEU A 244 -18.64 -23.60 13.12
CA LEU A 244 -20.08 -23.82 13.08
C LEU A 244 -20.49 -24.64 11.84
N VAL A 245 -19.88 -24.38 10.68
CA VAL A 245 -20.08 -25.20 9.47
C VAL A 245 -19.68 -26.66 9.70
N ASN A 246 -18.51 -26.90 10.31
CA ASN A 246 -18.04 -28.24 10.66
C ASN A 246 -18.87 -28.91 11.76
N TYR A 247 -19.43 -28.14 12.69
CA TYR A 247 -20.35 -28.65 13.70
C TYR A 247 -21.66 -29.12 13.05
N ILE A 248 -22.28 -28.27 12.22
CA ILE A 248 -23.53 -28.59 11.50
C ILE A 248 -23.35 -29.81 10.59
N SER A 249 -22.20 -29.95 9.92
CA SER A 249 -21.97 -31.09 9.02
C SER A 249 -21.98 -32.45 9.75
N LYS A 250 -21.61 -32.48 11.03
CA LYS A 250 -21.58 -33.68 11.88
C LYS A 250 -22.93 -34.00 12.52
N ARG A 251 -23.90 -33.08 12.51
CA ARG A 251 -25.24 -33.30 13.07
C ARG A 251 -26.02 -34.29 12.19
N THR A 252 -26.54 -35.35 12.82
CA THR A 252 -27.31 -36.43 12.17
C THR A 252 -28.81 -36.23 12.28
N ASP A 253 -29.25 -35.41 13.23
CA ASP A 253 -30.64 -35.02 13.45
C ASP A 253 -31.14 -33.95 12.46
N ILE A 254 -30.23 -33.25 11.76
CA ILE A 254 -30.58 -32.25 10.75
C ILE A 254 -30.74 -32.94 9.38
N PRO A 255 -31.89 -32.80 8.70
CA PRO A 255 -32.11 -33.37 7.37
C PRO A 255 -31.01 -32.99 6.37
N ARG A 256 -30.66 -33.93 5.49
CA ARG A 256 -29.58 -33.76 4.51
C ARG A 256 -29.81 -32.55 3.61
N LYS A 257 -31.02 -32.41 3.07
CA LYS A 257 -31.42 -31.26 2.24
C LYS A 257 -31.18 -29.92 2.95
N ASP A 258 -31.53 -29.84 4.22
CA ASP A 258 -31.41 -28.61 5.01
C ASP A 258 -29.95 -28.25 5.31
N LYS A 259 -29.10 -29.25 5.61
CA LYS A 259 -27.64 -29.05 5.73
C LYS A 259 -27.03 -28.55 4.42
N MET A 260 -27.41 -29.16 3.29
CA MET A 260 -26.91 -28.74 1.98
C MET A 260 -27.36 -27.32 1.64
N GLN A 261 -28.60 -26.94 1.94
CA GLN A 261 -29.08 -25.57 1.79
C GLN A 261 -28.26 -24.60 2.65
N PHE A 262 -27.96 -24.97 3.90
CA PHE A 262 -27.10 -24.15 4.76
C PHE A 262 -25.71 -23.94 4.16
N PHE A 263 -25.06 -25.00 3.65
CA PHE A 263 -23.77 -24.84 2.97
C PHE A 263 -23.86 -23.93 1.74
N ILE A 264 -24.95 -24.01 0.98
CA ILE A 264 -25.18 -23.10 -0.15
C ILE A 264 -25.31 -21.65 0.30
N ASP A 265 -25.97 -21.40 1.42
CA ASP A 265 -26.13 -20.06 1.95
C ASP A 265 -24.77 -19.48 2.39
N VAL A 266 -23.91 -20.29 3.03
CA VAL A 266 -22.51 -19.93 3.32
C VAL A 266 -21.73 -19.64 2.03
N LEU A 267 -21.91 -20.48 1.00
CA LEU A 267 -21.26 -20.27 -0.30
C LEU A 267 -21.78 -19.03 -1.04
N LYS A 268 -22.94 -18.47 -0.70
CA LYS A 268 -23.48 -17.23 -1.30
C LYS A 268 -23.05 -15.96 -0.57
N ASP A 269 -22.58 -16.08 0.67
CA ASP A 269 -22.15 -14.95 1.49
C ASP A 269 -20.78 -14.41 1.00
N GLU A 270 -20.82 -13.57 -0.03
CA GLU A 270 -19.63 -13.00 -0.67
C GLU A 270 -19.03 -11.80 0.07
N GLU A 271 -19.83 -11.08 0.86
CA GLU A 271 -19.46 -9.80 1.47
C GLU A 271 -18.80 -9.97 2.85
N GLU A 272 -19.29 -10.91 3.67
CA GLU A 272 -18.80 -11.12 5.04
C GLU A 272 -18.21 -12.53 5.25
N GLY A 273 -18.07 -13.28 4.16
CA GLY A 273 -17.67 -14.68 4.20
C GLY A 273 -16.24 -14.92 4.66
N SER A 274 -16.06 -15.96 5.47
CA SER A 274 -14.76 -16.57 5.77
C SER A 274 -14.34 -17.50 4.62
N LEU A 275 -13.10 -17.39 4.16
CA LEU A 275 -12.56 -18.28 3.12
C LEU A 275 -12.47 -19.74 3.61
N THR A 276 -12.17 -19.93 4.90
CA THR A 276 -12.18 -21.21 5.59
C THR A 276 -13.59 -21.77 5.65
N ALA A 277 -14.58 -20.97 6.08
CA ALA A 277 -15.97 -21.40 6.09
C ALA A 277 -16.46 -21.80 4.70
N THR A 278 -16.08 -21.04 3.68
CA THR A 278 -16.34 -21.34 2.26
C THR A 278 -15.71 -22.68 1.86
N HIS A 279 -14.46 -22.93 2.24
CA HIS A 279 -13.78 -24.19 1.99
C HIS A 279 -14.53 -25.38 2.64
N TYR A 280 -14.89 -25.28 3.92
CA TYR A 280 -15.64 -26.34 4.59
C TYR A 280 -17.02 -26.54 3.98
N ALA A 281 -17.77 -25.46 3.74
CA ALA A 281 -19.11 -25.54 3.14
C ALA A 281 -19.06 -26.18 1.76
N GLY A 282 -18.12 -25.76 0.90
CA GLY A 282 -17.93 -26.34 -0.43
C GLY A 282 -17.54 -27.82 -0.38
N GLY A 283 -16.63 -28.19 0.53
CA GLY A 283 -16.17 -29.56 0.70
C GLY A 283 -17.27 -30.49 1.24
N PHE A 284 -18.00 -30.06 2.27
CA PHE A 284 -19.12 -30.82 2.81
C PHE A 284 -20.26 -30.91 1.82
N PHE A 285 -20.59 -29.82 1.11
CA PHE A 285 -21.59 -29.87 0.04
C PHE A 285 -21.21 -30.87 -1.04
N ALA A 286 -19.96 -30.81 -1.55
CA ALA A 286 -19.49 -31.73 -2.58
C ALA A 286 -19.54 -33.19 -2.08
N LYS A 287 -19.14 -33.44 -0.83
CA LYS A 287 -19.22 -34.77 -0.22
C LYS A 287 -20.67 -35.27 -0.14
N GLU A 288 -21.58 -34.45 0.39
CA GLU A 288 -23.00 -34.77 0.50
C GLU A 288 -23.62 -34.99 -0.88
N ALA A 289 -23.22 -34.23 -1.90
CA ALA A 289 -23.66 -34.38 -3.29
C ALA A 289 -22.95 -35.52 -4.06
N ASN A 290 -22.00 -36.24 -3.44
CA ASN A 290 -21.14 -37.23 -4.09
C ASN A 290 -20.39 -36.69 -5.33
N LEU A 291 -19.94 -35.44 -5.26
CA LEU A 291 -19.17 -34.75 -6.28
C LEU A 291 -17.68 -34.80 -5.94
N LYS A 292 -16.83 -35.06 -6.94
CA LYS A 292 -15.36 -35.01 -6.82
C LYS A 292 -14.80 -33.63 -7.15
N TRP A 293 -15.56 -32.57 -6.84
CA TRP A 293 -15.22 -31.20 -7.19
C TRP A 293 -14.41 -30.54 -6.09
N SER A 294 -13.60 -29.53 -6.47
CA SER A 294 -12.90 -28.70 -5.50
C SER A 294 -13.88 -27.89 -4.66
N PRO A 295 -13.64 -27.69 -3.35
CA PRO A 295 -14.48 -26.84 -2.51
C PRO A 295 -14.61 -25.39 -3.00
N PHE A 296 -13.65 -24.90 -3.78
CA PHE A 296 -13.63 -23.52 -4.27
C PHE A 296 -14.31 -23.31 -5.63
N VAL A 297 -14.90 -24.34 -6.25
CA VAL A 297 -15.69 -24.17 -7.49
C VAL A 297 -17.13 -23.73 -7.17
N ILE A 298 -17.25 -22.58 -6.52
CA ILE A 298 -18.51 -22.05 -5.97
C ILE A 298 -19.62 -22.00 -7.04
N LYS A 299 -19.35 -21.38 -8.19
CA LYS A 299 -20.35 -21.24 -9.26
C LYS A 299 -20.91 -22.60 -9.74
N PRO A 300 -20.08 -23.59 -10.12
CA PRO A 300 -20.58 -24.93 -10.42
C PRO A 300 -21.40 -25.57 -9.29
N LEU A 301 -21.02 -25.43 -8.03
CA LEU A 301 -21.77 -25.98 -6.90
C LEU A 301 -23.15 -25.34 -6.76
N LEU A 302 -23.24 -24.00 -6.91
CA LEU A 302 -24.50 -23.26 -6.88
C LEU A 302 -25.42 -23.68 -8.05
N GLU A 303 -24.87 -23.80 -9.27
CA GLU A 303 -25.62 -24.24 -10.44
C GLU A 303 -26.14 -25.68 -10.31
N TRP A 304 -25.34 -26.56 -9.73
CA TRP A 304 -25.75 -27.94 -9.45
C TRP A 304 -26.90 -27.97 -8.43
N TRP A 305 -26.81 -27.18 -7.35
CA TRP A 305 -27.86 -27.11 -6.33
C TRP A 305 -29.20 -26.72 -6.90
N VAL A 306 -29.24 -25.68 -7.75
CA VAL A 306 -30.48 -25.21 -8.39
C VAL A 306 -31.17 -26.32 -9.19
N LYS A 307 -30.39 -27.20 -9.84
CA LYS A 307 -30.92 -28.28 -10.69
C LYS A 307 -31.34 -29.52 -9.91
N SER A 308 -30.73 -29.78 -8.75
CA SER A 308 -30.83 -31.06 -8.06
C SER A 308 -31.54 -31.01 -6.71
N LYS A 309 -31.78 -29.82 -6.14
CA LYS A 309 -32.32 -29.67 -4.77
C LYS A 309 -33.68 -30.35 -4.54
N ASP A 310 -34.51 -30.47 -5.58
CA ASP A 310 -35.86 -31.03 -5.45
C ASP A 310 -35.88 -32.56 -5.43
N SER A 311 -34.80 -33.21 -5.89
CA SER A 311 -34.63 -34.66 -5.84
C SER A 311 -33.89 -35.16 -4.59
N ILE A 312 -33.57 -34.28 -3.65
CA ILE A 312 -32.87 -34.62 -2.41
C ILE A 312 -33.91 -34.73 -1.30
N GLU A 313 -33.91 -35.89 -0.63
CA GLU A 313 -34.64 -36.17 0.61
C GLU A 313 -33.87 -35.61 1.83
#